data_AF-A0A1Q7ZNP3-F1
#
_entry.id   AF-A0A1Q7ZNP3-F1
#
_cell.length_a   1.000
_cell.length_b   1.000
_cell.length_c   1.000
_cell.angle_alpha   90.00
_cell.angle_beta   90.00
_cell.angle_gamma   90.00
#
_symmetry.space_group_name_H-M   'P 1'
#
loop_
_entity.id
_entity.type
_entity.pdbx_description
1 polymer ?
#
loop_
_entity_poly.entity_id
_entity_poly.type
_entity_poly.pdbx_seq_one_letter_code
_entity_poly.pdbx_strand_id
1 'polypeptide(L)'
;MAELKVYLSEELDKRFRRLAMNVYGYGRGSLSEAAVDALTKWCEGHESGKLDQTPNDEPSHSNSDPVSRAEERPSTPSSENRENSGSALPTS
;
A
#
# COMPACT_ATOMS: atom_id res chain seq x y z
N MET A 1 -7.70 -11.68 -30.37
CA MET A 1 -7.95 -11.05 -29.06
C MET A 1 -6.83 -11.44 -28.12
N ALA A 2 -6.38 -10.52 -27.27
CA ALA A 2 -5.42 -10.80 -26.23
C ALA A 2 -6.13 -11.46 -25.02
N GLU A 3 -5.38 -12.26 -24.26
CA GLU A 3 -5.87 -12.90 -23.03
C GLU A 3 -5.28 -12.19 -21.81
N LEU A 4 -6.13 -11.87 -20.82
CA LEU A 4 -5.74 -11.30 -19.54
C LEU A 4 -6.23 -12.21 -18.42
N LYS A 5 -5.30 -12.72 -17.60
CA LYS A 5 -5.62 -13.55 -16.44
C LYS A 5 -5.58 -12.70 -15.18
N VAL A 6 -6.70 -12.64 -14.44
CA VAL A 6 -6.86 -11.82 -13.24
C VAL A 6 -7.33 -12.70 -12.09
N TYR A 7 -6.83 -12.43 -10.90
CA TYR A 7 -7.31 -13.05 -9.68
C TYR A 7 -8.34 -12.12 -9.02
N LEU A 8 -9.53 -12.65 -8.77
CA LEU A 8 -10.63 -11.94 -8.11
C LEU A 8 -10.98 -12.64 -6.81
N SER A 9 -11.52 -11.90 -5.85
CA SER A 9 -12.17 -12.51 -4.69
C SER A 9 -13.42 -13.28 -5.13
N GLU A 10 -13.74 -14.37 -4.43
CA GLU A 10 -14.88 -15.21 -4.79
C GLU A 10 -16.21 -14.44 -4.84
N GLU A 11 -16.37 -13.49 -3.92
CA GLU A 11 -17.57 -12.67 -3.84
C GLU A 11 -17.72 -11.79 -5.09
N LEU A 12 -16.62 -11.19 -5.54
CA LEU A 12 -16.62 -10.32 -6.71
C LEU A 12 -16.89 -11.13 -7.99
N ASP A 13 -16.27 -12.31 -8.14
CA ASP A 13 -16.53 -13.21 -9.26
C ASP A 13 -18.01 -13.63 -9.32
N LYS A 14 -18.58 -14.07 -8.20
CA LYS A 14 -20.00 -14.45 -8.11
C LYS A 14 -20.95 -13.29 -8.44
N ARG A 15 -20.62 -12.07 -8.02
CA ARG A 15 -21.41 -10.88 -8.33
C ARG A 15 -21.29 -10.53 -9.81
N PHE A 16 -20.07 -10.51 -10.34
CA PHE A 16 -19.79 -10.18 -11.73
C PHE A 16 -20.49 -11.15 -12.70
N ARG A 17 -20.34 -12.47 -12.49
CA ARG A 17 -20.99 -13.47 -13.37
C ARG A 17 -22.51 -13.34 -13.38
N ARG A 18 -23.12 -13.13 -12.21
CA ARG A 18 -24.58 -12.95 -12.11
C ARG A 18 -25.04 -11.71 -12.87
N LEU A 19 -24.36 -10.58 -12.70
CA LEU A 19 -24.69 -9.35 -13.40
C LEU A 19 -24.45 -9.47 -14.91
N ALA A 20 -23.31 -10.03 -15.32
CA ALA A 20 -22.98 -10.25 -16.72
C ALA A 20 -24.04 -11.12 -17.40
N MET A 21 -24.45 -12.22 -16.76
CA MET A 21 -25.50 -13.09 -17.29
C MET A 21 -26.88 -12.42 -17.31
N ASN A 22 -27.18 -11.54 -16.36
CA ASN A 22 -28.45 -10.83 -16.31
C ASN A 22 -28.56 -9.75 -17.41
N VAL A 23 -27.45 -9.07 -17.72
CA VAL A 23 -27.43 -7.98 -18.71
C VAL A 23 -27.21 -8.50 -20.13
N TYR A 24 -26.25 -9.40 -20.33
CA TYR A 24 -25.81 -9.88 -21.64
C TYR A 24 -26.33 -11.29 -21.98
N GLY A 25 -27.04 -11.94 -21.04
CA GLY A 25 -27.61 -13.27 -21.23
C GLY A 25 -26.66 -14.43 -20.93
N TYR A 26 -27.16 -15.65 -21.14
CA TYR A 26 -26.50 -16.92 -20.79
C TYR A 26 -25.71 -17.56 -21.96
N GLY A 27 -25.32 -16.76 -22.96
CA GLY A 27 -24.59 -17.22 -24.15
C GLY A 27 -23.08 -17.39 -23.97
N ARG A 28 -22.42 -18.05 -24.92
CA ARG A 28 -20.94 -18.04 -25.00
C ARG A 28 -20.48 -16.61 -25.23
N GLY A 29 -19.65 -16.11 -24.32
CA GLY A 29 -19.02 -14.80 -24.44
C GLY A 29 -19.63 -13.69 -23.59
N SER A 30 -20.77 -13.91 -22.92
CA SER A 30 -21.41 -12.85 -22.11
C SER A 30 -20.50 -12.30 -20.99
N LEU A 31 -19.70 -13.16 -20.35
CA LEU A 31 -18.71 -12.73 -19.36
C LEU A 31 -17.58 -11.91 -20.00
N SER A 32 -17.11 -12.33 -21.18
CA SER A 32 -16.04 -11.63 -21.90
C SER A 32 -16.51 -10.26 -22.39
N GLU A 33 -17.73 -10.18 -22.90
CA GLU A 33 -18.34 -8.92 -23.35
C GLU A 33 -18.57 -7.95 -22.19
N ALA A 34 -19.12 -8.44 -21.07
CA ALA A 34 -19.23 -7.65 -19.85
C ALA A 34 -17.85 -7.19 -19.32
N ALA A 35 -16.82 -8.01 -19.45
CA ALA A 35 -15.47 -7.67 -19.00
C ALA A 35 -14.84 -6.58 -19.88
N VAL A 36 -15.04 -6.68 -21.21
CA VAL A 36 -14.58 -5.65 -22.14
C VAL A 36 -15.24 -4.31 -21.83
N ASP A 37 -16.57 -4.27 -21.70
CA ASP A 37 -17.31 -3.04 -21.38
C ASP A 37 -16.88 -2.42 -20.04
N ALA A 38 -16.70 -3.25 -19.00
CA ALA A 38 -16.23 -2.78 -17.69
C ALA A 38 -14.80 -2.22 -17.76
N LEU A 39 -13.88 -2.90 -18.45
CA LEU A 39 -12.50 -2.46 -18.59
C LEU A 39 -12.40 -1.19 -19.46
N THR A 40 -13.19 -1.08 -20.53
CA THR A 40 -13.26 0.13 -21.36
C THR A 40 -13.70 1.33 -20.53
N LYS A 41 -14.81 1.21 -19.79
CA LYS A 41 -15.30 2.29 -18.92
C LYS A 41 -14.30 2.66 -17.81
N TRP A 42 -13.61 1.66 -17.26
CA TRP A 42 -12.56 1.90 -16.27
C TRP A 42 -11.41 2.72 -16.85
N CYS A 43 -10.94 2.38 -18.06
CA CYS A 43 -9.90 3.12 -18.75
C CYS A 43 -10.36 4.56 -19.07
N GLU A 44 -11.54 4.73 -19.67
CA GLU A 44 -12.09 6.06 -20.01
C GLU A 44 -12.14 7.00 -18.80
N GLY A 45 -12.57 6.50 -17.65
CA GLY A 45 -12.62 7.28 -16.40
C GLY A 45 -11.25 7.68 -15.87
N HIS A 46 -10.22 6.84 -16.07
CA HIS A 46 -8.87 7.07 -15.52
C HIS A 46 -7.92 7.77 -16.50
N GLU A 47 -8.14 7.65 -17.80
CA GLU A 47 -7.41 8.41 -18.82
C GLU A 47 -7.82 9.90 -18.76
N SER A 48 -9.08 10.18 -18.45
CA SER A 48 -9.59 11.54 -18.23
C SER A 48 -9.07 12.20 -16.96
N GLY A 49 -8.60 11.41 -15.98
CA GLY A 49 -8.03 11.90 -14.71
C GLY A 49 -6.51 12.09 -14.72
N LYS A 50 -5.82 11.77 -15.82
CA LYS A 50 -4.35 11.75 -15.88
C LYS A 50 -3.68 13.13 -16.05
N LEU A 51 -4.43 14.23 -15.95
CA LEU A 51 -3.86 15.58 -15.87
C LEU A 51 -3.54 16.05 -14.45
N ASP A 52 -3.92 15.30 -13.40
CA ASP A 52 -3.76 15.75 -12.01
C ASP A 52 -3.03 14.74 -11.10
N GLN A 53 -1.93 14.16 -11.59
CA GLN A 53 -0.92 13.61 -10.69
C GLN A 53 0.28 14.56 -10.61
N THR A 54 0.28 15.44 -9.62
CA THR A 54 1.54 15.86 -8.98
C THR A 54 1.80 14.91 -7.80
N PRO A 55 2.81 14.03 -7.88
CA PRO A 55 3.36 13.37 -6.70
C PRO A 55 4.35 14.33 -6.03
N ASN A 56 3.85 15.19 -5.15
CA ASN A 56 4.61 16.09 -4.28
C ASN A 56 3.94 16.01 -2.90
N ASP A 57 4.59 15.87 -1.75
CA ASP A 57 6.00 15.87 -1.37
C ASP A 57 6.08 15.14 -0.02
N GLU A 58 7.27 14.62 0.26
CA GLU A 58 7.89 14.50 1.60
C GLU A 58 7.14 15.16 2.77
N PRO A 59 7.02 14.51 3.95
CA PRO A 59 6.65 15.21 5.18
C PRO A 59 7.77 16.18 5.60
N SER A 60 7.68 17.39 5.06
CA SER A 60 8.45 18.56 5.49
C SER A 60 8.05 18.93 6.92
N HIS A 61 8.83 18.46 7.89
CA HIS A 61 8.81 18.99 9.26
C HIS A 61 9.62 20.28 9.30
N SER A 62 8.93 21.41 9.13
CA SER A 62 9.45 22.77 9.24
C SER A 62 8.31 23.60 9.86
N ASN A 63 8.42 24.36 10.95
CA ASN A 63 9.51 24.93 11.75
C ASN A 63 8.95 25.23 13.17
N SER A 64 9.82 25.38 14.18
CA SER A 64 10.01 26.67 14.89
C SER A 64 10.99 26.56 16.07
N ASP A 65 12.12 27.27 15.92
CA ASP A 65 13.09 27.80 16.90
C ASP A 65 12.38 28.72 17.95
N PRO A 66 12.92 29.17 19.13
CA PRO A 66 14.33 29.54 19.33
C PRO A 66 15.01 29.45 20.73
N VAL A 67 16.35 29.46 20.67
CA VAL A 67 17.33 30.12 21.57
C VAL A 67 17.35 29.75 23.07
N SER A 68 18.49 29.21 23.52
CA SER A 68 19.33 29.86 24.54
C SER A 68 20.76 29.31 24.60
N ARG A 69 21.68 30.28 24.56
CA ARG A 69 23.13 30.23 24.62
C ARG A 69 23.62 30.14 26.07
N ALA A 70 24.51 29.20 26.37
CA ALA A 70 25.63 29.25 27.33
C ALA A 70 26.35 27.87 27.25
N GLU A 71 27.56 27.74 26.71
CA GLU A 71 28.85 27.79 27.45
C GLU A 71 28.71 27.14 28.85
N GLU A 72 29.38 26.05 29.26
CA GLU A 72 30.74 25.54 29.02
C GLU A 72 30.82 24.01 29.30
N ARG A 73 31.86 23.34 28.80
CA ARG A 73 32.31 21.96 29.14
C ARG A 73 32.83 21.91 30.61
N PRO A 74 33.19 20.76 31.26
CA PRO A 74 33.48 19.40 30.72
C PRO A 74 33.09 18.17 31.60
N SER A 75 33.42 16.98 31.06
CA SER A 75 33.81 15.73 31.75
C SER A 75 32.80 14.59 31.96
N THR A 76 33.33 13.39 31.71
CA THR A 76 32.83 11.99 31.65
C THR A 76 32.34 11.44 33.01
N PRO A 77 31.90 10.15 33.16
CA PRO A 77 31.76 9.05 32.18
C PRO A 77 30.39 8.32 32.18
N SER A 78 30.24 7.46 31.16
CA SER A 78 29.22 6.43 30.98
C SER A 78 28.84 5.67 32.26
N SER A 79 27.53 5.50 32.47
CA SER A 79 26.97 4.54 33.41
C SER A 79 25.90 3.75 32.66
N GLU A 80 26.31 2.68 31.99
CA GLU A 80 25.39 1.73 31.36
C GLU A 80 24.81 0.80 32.42
N ASN A 81 23.50 0.66 32.34
CA ASN A 81 22.62 -0.01 33.26
C ASN A 81 22.61 -1.52 32.98
N ARG A 82 23.08 -2.30 33.96
CA ARG A 82 22.41 -3.50 34.49
C ARG A 82 21.79 -4.49 33.50
N GLU A 83 22.42 -5.65 33.34
CA GLU A 83 21.73 -6.89 32.95
C GLU A 83 22.17 -8.06 33.82
N ASN A 84 21.21 -8.52 34.62
CA ASN A 84 21.22 -9.71 35.44
C ASN A 84 20.63 -10.86 34.60
N SER A 85 21.37 -11.96 34.42
CA SER A 85 20.95 -13.36 34.18
C SER A 85 22.24 -14.14 33.86
N GLY A 86 22.66 -15.22 34.52
CA GLY A 86 21.93 -16.46 34.75
C GLY A 86 22.87 -17.61 34.34
N SER A 87 23.45 -18.27 35.35
CA SER A 87 24.02 -19.62 35.43
C SER A 87 24.37 -20.45 34.16
N ALA A 88 25.62 -20.90 34.06
CA ALA A 88 25.99 -22.27 33.67
C ALA A 88 27.45 -22.61 34.07
N LEU A 89 27.65 -23.80 34.63
CA LEU A 89 28.90 -24.35 35.20
C LEU A 89 29.94 -24.73 34.12
N PRO A 90 31.26 -24.64 34.37
CA PRO A 90 32.27 -25.22 33.50
C PRO A 90 32.46 -26.72 33.76
N THR A 91 32.54 -27.48 32.68
CA THR A 91 32.95 -28.88 32.63
C THR A 91 34.48 -29.01 32.56
N SER A 92 34.98 -30.08 33.19
CA SER A 92 36.35 -30.63 33.24
C SER A 92 37.27 -30.12 34.35
#